data_AF-A0A843E7S3-F1
#
_entry.id   AF-A0A843E7S3-F1
#
_cell.length_a   1.000
_cell.length_b   1.000
_cell.length_c   1.000
_cell.angle_alpha   90.00
_cell.angle_beta   90.00
_cell.angle_gamma   90.00
#
_symmetry.space_group_name_H-M   'P 1'
#
loop_
_entity.id
_entity.type
_entity.pdbx_description
1 polymer ?
#
loop_
_entity_poly.entity_id
_entity_poly.type
_entity_poly.pdbx_seq_one_letter_code
_entity_poly.pdbx_strand_id
1 'polypeptide(L)'
;MTFCPYCGEELTSKDTECPRCHGPLMITAPTVYKCFSCGKEISDEYRFCPHCGADQSKKNKEPPKTREGSAVVKEKDEVVAIILSVIFTGFGTLYAGSVTRGITLMFAQVLMLVITFFVFYTFPICFVLWIYGIYDGYKETHRINEMLREYNS
;
A
#
# COMPACT_ATOMS: atom_id res chain seq x y z
N MET A 1 -42.09 -31.59 -12.03
CA MET A 1 -41.60 -32.97 -12.21
C MET A 1 -40.30 -32.86 -12.97
N THR A 2 -39.21 -33.28 -12.32
CA THR A 2 -37.84 -33.19 -12.83
C THR A 2 -37.35 -34.62 -13.00
N PHE A 3 -36.71 -34.96 -14.12
CA PHE A 3 -36.26 -36.33 -14.37
C PHE A 3 -34.73 -36.40 -14.30
N CYS A 4 -34.19 -37.54 -13.86
CA CYS A 4 -32.76 -37.77 -13.77
C CYS A 4 -32.12 -37.80 -15.17
N PRO A 5 -31.11 -36.97 -15.47
CA PRO A 5 -30.49 -36.93 -16.81
C PRO A 5 -29.68 -38.18 -17.17
N TYR A 6 -29.34 -39.03 -16.19
CA TYR A 6 -28.55 -40.24 -16.40
C TYR A 6 -29.39 -41.52 -16.61
N CYS A 7 -30.55 -41.63 -15.95
CA CYS A 7 -31.36 -42.85 -15.99
C CYS A 7 -32.86 -42.64 -16.25
N GLY A 8 -33.33 -41.40 -16.33
CA GLY A 8 -34.73 -41.06 -16.63
C GLY A 8 -35.72 -41.29 -15.49
N GLU A 9 -35.26 -41.61 -14.28
CA GLU A 9 -36.11 -41.74 -13.10
C GLU A 9 -36.76 -40.40 -12.72
N GLU A 10 -37.99 -40.43 -12.23
CA GLU A 10 -38.68 -39.24 -11.74
C GLU A 10 -38.11 -38.83 -10.38
N LEU A 11 -37.65 -37.58 -10.28
CA LEU A 11 -36.99 -37.03 -9.09
C LEU A 11 -37.94 -36.16 -8.28
N THR A 12 -37.77 -36.23 -6.96
CA THR A 12 -38.41 -35.28 -6.04
C THR A 12 -37.44 -34.15 -5.71
N SER A 13 -37.94 -32.96 -5.42
CA SER A 13 -37.13 -31.73 -5.26
C SER A 13 -36.19 -31.70 -4.04
N LYS A 14 -36.02 -32.82 -3.33
CA LYS A 14 -35.17 -32.96 -2.14
C LYS A 14 -34.03 -33.96 -2.28
N ASP A 15 -33.91 -34.65 -3.41
CA ASP A 15 -32.94 -35.73 -3.57
C ASP A 15 -31.56 -35.17 -3.98
N THR A 16 -30.54 -35.38 -3.14
CA THR A 16 -29.15 -34.96 -3.38
C THR A 16 -28.39 -35.92 -4.30
N GLU A 17 -28.90 -37.15 -4.40
CA GLU A 17 -28.38 -38.26 -5.20
C GLU A 17 -29.56 -39.04 -5.80
N CYS A 18 -29.39 -39.59 -7.00
CA CYS A 18 -30.48 -40.30 -7.68
C CYS A 18 -30.71 -41.69 -7.05
N PRO A 19 -31.94 -42.05 -6.62
CA PRO A 19 -32.20 -43.31 -5.92
C PRO A 19 -31.99 -44.56 -6.77
N ARG A 20 -32.07 -44.45 -8.10
CA ARG A 20 -31.88 -45.59 -9.02
C ARG A 20 -30.43 -45.82 -9.42
N CYS A 21 -29.70 -44.76 -9.77
CA CYS A 21 -28.34 -44.87 -10.33
C CYS A 21 -27.25 -44.32 -9.41
N HIS A 22 -27.61 -43.78 -8.24
CA HIS A 22 -26.72 -43.12 -7.28
C HIS A 22 -25.88 -41.98 -7.88
N GLY A 23 -26.31 -41.43 -9.03
CA GLY A 23 -25.66 -40.30 -9.67
C GLY A 23 -25.85 -39.02 -8.85
N PRO A 24 -24.84 -38.13 -8.76
CA PRO A 24 -24.96 -36.89 -8.01
C PRO A 24 -26.02 -35.97 -8.65
N LEU A 25 -26.99 -35.51 -7.85
CA LEU A 25 -28.03 -34.56 -8.28
C LEU A 25 -27.71 -33.15 -7.78
N MET A 26 -26.44 -32.76 -7.93
CA MET A 26 -26.03 -31.39 -7.65
C MET A 26 -26.37 -30.52 -8.85
N ILE A 27 -27.56 -29.91 -8.84
CA ILE A 27 -27.92 -28.81 -9.73
C ILE A 27 -27.14 -27.57 -9.23
N THR A 28 -25.82 -27.56 -9.41
CA THR A 28 -25.08 -26.31 -9.41
C THR A 28 -25.44 -25.61 -10.70
N ALA A 29 -26.04 -24.42 -10.61
CA ALA A 29 -26.40 -23.63 -11.79
C ALA A 29 -25.22 -23.57 -12.78
N PRO A 30 -25.44 -23.80 -14.09
CA PRO A 30 -24.38 -23.83 -15.08
C PRO A 30 -23.60 -22.52 -15.02
N THR A 31 -22.29 -22.60 -14.80
CA THR A 31 -21.48 -21.38 -14.73
C THR A 31 -21.33 -20.82 -16.14
N VAL A 32 -22.12 -19.79 -16.44
CA VAL A 32 -22.04 -19.09 -17.72
C VAL A 32 -20.75 -18.27 -17.75
N TYR A 33 -19.92 -18.47 -18.77
CA TYR A 33 -18.69 -17.70 -18.98
C TYR A 33 -18.57 -17.26 -20.44
N LYS A 34 -17.63 -16.35 -20.73
CA LYS A 34 -17.42 -15.83 -22.09
C LYS A 34 -16.41 -16.65 -22.89
N CYS A 35 -16.75 -16.96 -24.13
CA CYS A 35 -15.84 -17.57 -25.09
C CYS A 35 -14.61 -16.66 -25.30
N PHE A 36 -13.39 -17.21 -25.19
CA PHE A 36 -12.15 -16.44 -25.39
C PHE A 36 -11.93 -16.01 -26.85
N SER A 37 -12.64 -16.61 -27.81
CA SER A 37 -12.47 -16.35 -29.24
C SER A 37 -13.49 -15.35 -29.79
N CYS A 38 -14.78 -15.53 -29.50
CA CYS A 38 -15.85 -14.67 -30.04
C CYS A 38 -16.58 -13.80 -29.00
N GLY A 39 -16.28 -13.94 -27.71
CA GLY A 39 -16.84 -13.12 -26.64
C GLY A 39 -18.29 -13.42 -26.23
N LYS A 40 -18.97 -14.36 -26.89
CA LYS A 40 -20.33 -14.78 -26.53
C LYS A 40 -20.35 -15.65 -25.26
N GLU A 41 -21.45 -15.56 -24.52
CA GLU A 41 -21.69 -16.32 -23.30
C GLU A 41 -22.04 -17.77 -23.60
N ILE A 42 -21.34 -18.70 -22.94
CA ILE A 42 -21.42 -20.14 -23.14
C ILE A 42 -21.27 -20.87 -21.79
N SER A 43 -21.87 -22.06 -21.68
CA SER A 43 -21.82 -22.93 -20.48
C SER A 43 -20.51 -23.73 -20.37
N ASP A 44 -20.13 -24.12 -19.15
CA ASP A 44 -18.97 -24.98 -18.80
C ASP A 44 -19.07 -26.41 -19.32
N GLU A 45 -20.27 -26.79 -19.73
CA GLU A 45 -20.55 -28.05 -20.41
C GLU A 45 -20.01 -28.08 -21.86
N TYR A 46 -19.82 -26.92 -22.51
CA TYR A 46 -19.42 -26.88 -23.92
C TYR A 46 -17.90 -26.90 -24.11
N ARG A 47 -17.38 -28.05 -24.58
CA ARG A 47 -15.98 -28.19 -25.02
C ARG A 47 -15.65 -27.34 -26.25
N PHE A 48 -16.60 -27.10 -27.15
CA PHE A 48 -16.41 -26.26 -28.33
C PHE A 48 -17.46 -25.16 -28.33
N CYS A 49 -17.06 -23.93 -28.65
CA CYS A 49 -18.00 -22.80 -28.67
C CYS A 49 -19.03 -22.99 -29.81
N PRO A 50 -20.35 -23.06 -29.55
CA PRO A 50 -21.37 -23.27 -30.58
C PRO A 50 -21.49 -22.12 -31.59
N HIS A 51 -20.97 -20.93 -31.25
CA HIS A 51 -21.04 -19.76 -32.12
C HIS A 51 -19.84 -19.55 -33.06
N CYS A 52 -18.68 -20.14 -32.77
CA CYS A 52 -17.46 -19.90 -33.55
C CYS A 52 -16.57 -21.14 -33.74
N GLY A 53 -16.87 -22.26 -33.09
CA GLY A 53 -16.12 -23.50 -33.21
C GLY A 53 -14.82 -23.60 -32.40
N ALA A 54 -14.42 -22.55 -31.67
CA ALA A 54 -13.16 -22.57 -30.90
C ALA A 54 -13.19 -23.60 -29.75
N ASP A 55 -12.13 -24.41 -29.60
CA ASP A 55 -11.96 -25.38 -28.51
C ASP A 55 -11.75 -24.66 -27.16
N GLN A 56 -12.63 -24.95 -26.22
CA GLN A 56 -12.79 -24.36 -24.90
C GLN A 56 -12.22 -25.22 -23.76
N SER A 57 -11.57 -26.35 -24.06
CA SER A 57 -11.05 -27.31 -23.08
C SER A 57 -9.95 -26.79 -22.14
N LYS A 58 -9.28 -25.67 -22.48
CA LYS A 58 -8.20 -25.07 -21.68
C LYS A 58 -8.69 -24.07 -20.62
N LYS A 59 -9.92 -24.18 -20.13
CA LYS A 59 -10.36 -23.33 -19.02
C LYS A 59 -9.90 -23.88 -17.69
N ASN A 60 -9.02 -23.11 -17.05
CA ASN A 60 -8.67 -23.28 -15.65
C ASN A 60 -9.95 -23.40 -14.82
N LYS A 61 -10.11 -24.55 -14.17
CA LYS A 61 -10.98 -24.71 -13.00
C LYS A 61 -10.37 -23.87 -11.87
N GLU A 62 -10.54 -22.57 -11.91
CA GLU A 62 -10.33 -21.72 -10.75
C GLU A 62 -11.64 -20.98 -10.49
N PRO A 63 -12.22 -21.09 -9.27
CA PRO A 63 -13.36 -20.27 -8.88
C PRO A 63 -12.98 -18.77 -8.99
N PRO A 64 -13.97 -17.87 -9.12
CA PRO A 64 -13.72 -16.45 -9.34
C PRO A 64 -12.80 -15.89 -8.25
N LYS A 65 -11.57 -15.54 -8.66
CA LYS A 65 -10.65 -14.75 -7.84
C LYS A 65 -11.21 -13.33 -7.74
N THR A 66 -12.10 -13.12 -6.77
CA THR A 66 -12.18 -11.82 -6.09
C THR A 66 -10.77 -11.48 -5.65
N ARG A 67 -10.27 -10.35 -6.14
CA ARG A 67 -8.96 -9.82 -5.78
C ARG A 67 -9.02 -9.39 -4.33
N GLU A 68 -8.64 -10.28 -3.42
CA GLU A 68 -8.19 -9.94 -2.08
C GLU A 68 -7.46 -11.16 -1.53
N GLY A 69 -6.14 -11.13 -1.65
CA GLY A 69 -5.26 -12.09 -1.01
C GLY A 69 -5.45 -11.98 0.50
N SER A 70 -6.32 -12.83 1.04
CA SER A 70 -6.37 -13.11 2.46
C SER A 70 -5.12 -13.89 2.83
N ALA A 71 -4.04 -13.16 3.09
CA ALA A 71 -3.01 -13.64 3.98
C ALA A 71 -3.70 -14.02 5.29
N VAL A 72 -3.32 -15.17 5.86
CA VAL A 72 -3.57 -15.42 7.28
C VAL A 72 -3.03 -14.19 8.03
N VAL A 73 -3.94 -13.34 8.52
CA VAL A 73 -3.59 -12.11 9.24
C VAL A 73 -3.03 -12.57 10.58
N LYS A 74 -1.72 -12.80 10.62
CA LYS A 74 -0.99 -12.89 11.88
C LYS A 74 -1.15 -11.51 12.52
N GLU A 75 -1.92 -11.43 13.61
CA GLU A 75 -2.06 -10.20 14.38
C GLU A 75 -0.67 -9.68 14.70
N LYS A 76 -0.37 -8.49 14.20
CA LYS A 76 0.88 -7.80 14.48
C LYS A 76 0.65 -6.97 15.73
N ASP A 77 1.48 -7.15 16.73
CA ASP A 77 1.33 -6.46 18.01
C ASP A 77 1.50 -4.94 17.83
N GLU A 78 0.45 -4.20 18.16
CA GLU A 78 0.42 -2.73 18.10
C GLU A 78 1.49 -2.10 19.00
N VAL A 79 1.71 -2.71 20.17
CA VAL A 79 2.74 -2.28 21.14
C VAL A 79 4.14 -2.38 20.53
N VAL A 80 4.40 -3.41 19.73
CA VAL A 80 5.69 -3.55 19.04
C VAL A 80 5.85 -2.44 18.01
N ALA A 81 4.79 -2.08 17.28
CA ALA A 81 4.82 -0.96 16.33
C ALA A 81 5.09 0.39 17.02
N ILE A 82 4.52 0.60 18.21
CA ILE A 82 4.72 1.80 19.01
C ILE A 82 6.17 1.87 19.51
N ILE A 83 6.69 0.80 20.11
CA ILE A 83 8.08 0.76 20.61
C ILE A 83 9.06 0.95 19.45
N LEU A 84 8.82 0.35 18.28
CA LEU A 84 9.66 0.54 17.11
C LEU A 84 9.66 2.00 16.62
N SER A 85 8.54 2.71 16.79
CA SER A 85 8.42 4.14 16.45
C SER A 85 9.16 5.05 17.43
N VAL A 86 9.31 4.63 18.68
CA VAL A 86 10.03 5.38 19.72
C VAL A 86 11.55 5.35 19.49
N ILE A 87 12.09 4.22 19.01
CA ILE A 87 13.53 4.08 18.78
C ILE A 87 13.97 4.80 17.49
N PHE A 88 13.16 4.74 16.43
CA PHE A 88 13.40 5.45 15.17
C PHE A 88 12.08 5.95 14.56
N THR A 89 11.92 7.27 14.42
CA THR A 89 10.76 7.89 13.76
C THR A 89 10.58 7.30 12.35
N GLY A 90 9.43 6.66 12.10
CA GLY A 90 9.08 6.05 10.80
C GLY A 90 9.14 4.51 10.75
N PHE A 91 9.76 3.83 11.73
CA PHE A 91 9.83 2.36 11.70
C PHE A 91 8.51 1.65 12.02
N GLY A 92 7.66 2.19 12.90
CA GLY A 92 6.35 1.56 13.19
C GLY A 92 5.36 1.64 12.03
N THR A 93 5.39 2.69 11.22
CA THR A 93 4.54 2.80 10.00
C THR A 93 5.02 1.89 8.87
N LEU A 94 6.31 1.55 8.85
CA LEU A 94 6.88 0.47 8.04
C LEU A 94 6.43 -0.91 8.53
N TYR A 95 6.41 -1.14 9.84
CA TYR A 95 5.94 -2.41 10.44
C TYR A 95 4.45 -2.69 10.16
N ALA A 96 3.62 -1.64 10.17
CA ALA A 96 2.21 -1.70 9.80
C ALA A 96 1.95 -2.03 8.31
N GLY A 97 2.99 -2.12 7.46
CA GLY A 97 2.89 -2.49 6.04
C GLY A 97 2.70 -1.31 5.08
N SER A 98 2.57 -0.09 5.61
CA SER A 98 2.45 1.14 4.81
C SER A 98 3.82 1.71 4.44
N VAL A 99 4.57 1.00 3.60
CA VAL A 99 5.96 1.32 3.20
C VAL A 99 6.11 2.76 2.71
N THR A 100 5.20 3.24 1.87
CA THR A 100 5.25 4.60 1.32
C THR A 100 5.21 5.67 2.41
N ARG A 101 4.34 5.51 3.41
CA ARG A 101 4.22 6.47 4.53
C ARG A 101 5.45 6.43 5.43
N GLY A 102 6.02 5.25 5.68
CA GLY A 102 7.25 5.11 6.45
C GLY A 102 8.45 5.77 5.80
N ILE A 103 8.63 5.59 4.49
CA ILE A 103 9.71 6.22 3.73
C ILE A 103 9.59 7.76 3.74
N THR A 104 8.40 8.30 3.53
CA THR A 104 8.17 9.76 3.61
C THR A 104 8.57 10.31 4.98
N LEU A 105 8.21 9.63 6.07
CA LEU A 105 8.58 10.05 7.43
C LEU A 105 10.08 9.92 7.70
N MET A 106 10.77 8.91 7.17
CA MET A 106 12.23 8.81 7.29
C MET A 106 12.94 10.00 6.64
N PHE A 107 12.59 10.34 5.40
CA PHE A 107 13.20 11.48 4.71
C PHE A 107 12.88 12.81 5.40
N ALA A 108 11.62 13.00 5.83
CA ALA A 108 11.23 14.18 6.59
C ALA A 108 12.00 14.30 7.91
N GLN A 109 12.20 13.19 8.64
CA GLN A 109 12.94 13.17 9.90
C GLN A 109 14.42 13.53 9.71
N VAL A 110 15.08 12.94 8.70
CA VAL A 110 16.49 13.25 8.41
C VAL A 110 16.64 14.72 8.01
N LEU A 111 15.75 15.22 7.15
CA LEU A 111 15.75 16.62 6.75
C LEU A 111 15.59 17.57 7.94
N MET A 112 14.63 17.29 8.83
CA MET A 112 14.41 18.09 10.04
C MET A 112 15.61 18.07 10.99
N LEU A 113 16.30 16.93 11.11
CA LEU A 113 17.49 16.81 11.96
C LEU A 113 18.64 17.66 11.40
N VAL A 114 18.85 17.63 10.08
CA VAL A 114 19.85 18.47 9.40
C VAL A 114 19.54 19.96 9.58
N ILE A 115 18.28 20.38 9.37
CA ILE A 115 17.88 21.78 9.58
C ILE A 115 18.13 22.20 11.02
N THR A 116 17.74 21.38 11.99
CA THR A 116 17.94 21.65 13.43
C THR A 116 19.41 21.81 13.76
N PHE A 117 20.27 20.95 13.22
CA PHE A 117 21.72 21.05 13.37
C PHE A 117 22.22 22.42 12.86
N PHE A 118 21.92 22.77 11.61
CA PHE A 118 22.35 24.05 11.05
C PHE A 118 21.86 25.24 11.85
N VAL A 119 20.59 25.27 12.27
CA VAL A 119 20.04 26.37 13.06
C VAL A 119 20.73 26.47 14.42
N PHE A 120 20.91 25.35 15.11
CA PHE A 120 21.49 25.33 16.47
C PHE A 120 22.95 25.80 16.50
N TYR A 121 23.74 25.51 15.47
CA TYR A 121 25.14 25.95 15.40
C TYR A 121 25.33 27.30 14.71
N THR A 122 24.58 27.59 13.66
CA THR A 122 24.74 28.85 12.89
C THR A 122 24.24 30.04 13.71
N PHE A 123 23.14 29.90 14.45
CA PHE A 123 22.54 31.02 15.17
C PHE A 123 23.44 31.62 16.27
N PRO A 124 24.08 30.82 17.15
CA PRO A 124 25.04 31.35 18.12
C PRO A 124 26.26 32.00 17.47
N ILE A 125 26.78 31.42 16.39
CA ILE A 125 27.93 31.98 15.67
C ILE A 125 27.58 33.36 15.09
N CYS A 126 26.41 33.48 14.43
CA CYS A 126 25.92 34.76 13.93
C CYS A 126 25.72 35.77 15.05
N PHE A 127 25.22 35.35 16.21
CA PHE A 127 25.05 36.22 17.37
C PHE A 127 26.39 36.76 17.91
N VAL A 128 27.41 35.91 17.99
CA VAL A 128 28.77 36.32 18.40
C VAL A 128 29.37 37.30 17.40
N LEU A 129 29.25 37.02 16.10
CA LEU A 129 29.75 37.92 15.05
C LEU A 129 29.03 39.27 15.05
N TRP A 130 27.74 39.30 15.38
CA TRP A 130 26.97 40.54 15.52
C TRP A 130 27.51 41.42 16.66
N ILE A 131 27.76 40.84 17.84
CA ILE A 131 28.36 41.55 18.97
C ILE A 131 29.77 42.05 18.60
N TYR A 132 30.56 41.19 17.95
CA TYR A 132 31.89 41.56 17.49
C TYR A 132 31.83 42.76 16.51
N GLY A 133 30.89 42.77 15.57
CA GLY A 133 30.71 43.88 14.64
C GLY A 133 30.35 45.20 15.32
N ILE A 134 29.54 45.17 16.38
CA ILE A 134 29.24 46.36 17.18
C ILE A 134 30.51 46.88 17.87
N TYR A 135 31.30 45.97 18.46
CA TYR A 135 32.54 46.33 19.14
C TYR A 135 33.57 46.93 18.16
N ASP A 136 33.73 46.32 16.99
CA ASP A 136 34.63 46.81 15.94
C ASP A 136 34.23 48.21 15.47
N GLY A 137 32.92 48.42 15.21
CA GLY A 137 32.38 49.73 14.85
C GLY A 137 32.58 50.80 15.93
N TYR A 138 32.38 50.45 17.21
CA TYR A 138 32.65 51.35 18.32
C TYR A 138 34.14 51.74 18.39
N LYS A 139 35.04 50.76 18.26
CA LYS A 139 36.48 50.99 18.34
C LYS A 139 36.97 51.88 17.20
N GLU A 140 36.48 51.65 15.98
CA GLU A 140 36.92 52.41 14.81
C GLU A 140 36.42 53.86 14.86
N THR A 141 35.15 54.07 15.21
CA THR A 141 34.61 55.43 15.38
C THR A 141 35.29 56.19 16.50
N HIS A 142 35.65 55.52 17.60
CA HIS A 142 36.40 56.15 18.69
C HIS A 142 37.78 56.64 18.24
N ARG A 143 38.53 55.79 17.52
CA ARG A 143 39.85 56.12 16.96
C ARG A 143 39.76 57.32 16.00
N ILE A 144 38.77 57.35 15.11
CA ILE A 144 38.58 58.46 14.17
C ILE A 144 38.27 59.76 14.92
N ASN A 145 37.41 59.73 15.94
CA ASN A 145 37.06 60.90 16.72
C ASN A 145 38.24 61.46 17.54
N GLU A 146 39.16 60.61 17.99
CA GLU A 146 40.43 61.05 18.59
C GLU A 146 41.30 61.77 17.57
N MET A 147 41.53 61.18 16.39
CA MET A 147 42.31 61.82 15.32
C MET A 147 41.71 63.18 14.89
N LEU A 148 40.38 63.28 14.79
CA LEU A 148 39.72 64.53 14.46
C LEU A 148 39.85 65.59 15.57
N ARG A 149 39.91 65.18 16.84
CA ARG A 149 40.11 66.12 17.96
C ARG A 149 41.53 66.68 17.97
N GLU A 150 42.53 65.85 17.70
CA GLU A 150 43.93 66.28 17.55
C GLU A 150 44.13 67.20 16.34
N TYR A 151 43.46 66.93 15.22
CA TYR A 151 43.54 67.81 14.04
C TYR A 151 42.91 69.20 14.26
N ASN A 152 41.86 69.28 15.10
CA ASN A 152 41.12 70.50 15.36
C ASN A 152 41.64 71.34 16.55
N SER A 153 42.64 70.85 17.30
CA SER A 153 43.29 71.55 18.42
C SER A 153 44.54 72.30 17.98
#